data_AF-A0A7C3CC80-F1
#
_entry.id   AF-A0A7C3CC80-F1
#
_cell.length_a   1.000
_cell.length_b   1.000
_cell.length_c   1.000
_cell.angle_alpha   90.00
_cell.angle_beta   90.00
_cell.angle_gamma   90.00
#
_symmetry.space_group_name_H-M   'P 1'
#
loop_
_entity.id
_entity.type
_entity.pdbx_description
1 polymer ?
#
loop_
_entity_poly.entity_id
_entity_poly.type
_entity_poly.pdbx_seq_one_letter_code
_entity_poly.pdbx_strand_id
1 'polypeptide(L)' 'MQHYHLAQINIAHAHAEMDTATMRGFVERLDEINAIADSFPGFVWRLQSENGGDATA' A
#
# COMPACT_ATOMS: atom_id res chain seq x y z
N MET A 1 0.83 -15.47 -27.43
CA MET A 1 1.21 -14.12 -26.96
C MET A 1 1.17 -14.15 -25.45
N GLN A 2 2.14 -13.56 -24.75
CA GLN A 2 2.12 -13.51 -23.29
C GLN A 2 1.18 -12.39 -22.82
N HIS A 3 0.37 -12.66 -21.80
CA HIS A 3 -0.40 -11.64 -21.09
C HIS A 3 0.46 -10.99 -20.01
N TYR A 4 0.42 -9.67 -19.93
CA TYR A 4 1.12 -8.87 -18.93
C TYR A 4 0.12 -8.01 -18.16
N HIS A 5 0.42 -7.71 -16.90
CA HIS A 5 -0.33 -6.75 -16.09
C HIS A 5 0.45 -5.45 -15.96
N LEU A 6 -0.25 -4.32 -15.88
CA LEU A 6 0.35 -3.03 -15.53
C LEU A 6 0.49 -2.94 -14.01
N ALA A 7 1.70 -2.69 -13.53
CA ALA A 7 1.95 -2.31 -12.14
C ALA A 7 2.09 -0.80 -12.04
N GLN A 8 1.43 -0.20 -11.04
CA GLN A 8 1.50 1.23 -10.76
C GLN A 8 1.88 1.45 -9.30
N ILE A 9 2.74 2.45 -9.05
CA ILE A 9 3.21 2.81 -7.72
C ILE A 9 3.05 4.32 -7.55
N ASN A 10 2.44 4.72 -6.44
CA ASN A 10 2.40 6.12 -6.01
C ASN A 10 3.59 6.39 -5.09
N ILE A 11 4.27 7.51 -5.30
CA ILE A 11 5.43 7.94 -4.50
C ILE A 11 5.13 9.32 -3.92
N ALA A 12 5.33 9.49 -2.62
CA ALA A 12 5.14 10.74 -1.90
C ALA A 12 6.20 10.91 -0.80
N HIS A 13 6.46 12.14 -0.41
CA HIS A 13 7.28 12.43 0.78
C HIS A 13 6.42 12.37 2.03
N ALA A 14 6.92 11.70 3.07
CA ALA A 14 6.29 11.71 4.38
C ALA A 14 6.30 13.12 4.99
N HIS A 15 5.21 13.52 5.64
CA HIS A 15 5.13 14.80 6.32
C HIS A 15 5.86 14.82 7.67
N ALA A 16 6.03 13.64 8.29
CA ALA A 16 6.77 13.40 9.53
C ALA A 16 7.13 11.90 9.61
N GLU A 17 7.86 11.50 10.65
CA GLU A 17 8.11 10.08 10.94
C GLU A 17 6.77 9.31 11.13
N MET A 18 6.75 8.03 10.72
CA MET A 18 5.51 7.23 10.65
C MET A 18 4.82 7.03 12.00
N ASP A 19 5.55 7.04 13.11
CA ASP A 19 5.03 6.85 14.47
C ASP A 19 4.46 8.14 15.12
N THR A 20 4.50 9.26 14.39
CA THR A 20 4.02 10.55 14.90
C THR A 20 2.50 10.69 14.85
N ALA A 21 1.96 11.59 15.69
CA ALA A 21 0.53 11.94 15.65
C ALA A 21 0.06 12.47 14.28
N THR A 22 0.95 13.14 13.53
CA THR A 22 0.68 13.64 12.18
C THR A 22 0.42 12.52 11.18
N MET A 23 1.20 11.42 11.26
CA MET A 23 1.11 10.29 10.33
C MET A 23 0.09 9.22 10.76
N ARG A 24 -0.37 9.25 12.01
CA ARG A 24 -1.25 8.22 12.60
C ARG A 24 -2.45 7.86 11.74
N GLY A 25 -3.21 8.85 11.27
CA GLY A 25 -4.41 8.60 10.48
C GLY A 25 -4.13 7.98 9.10
N PHE A 26 -2.91 8.12 8.58
CA PHE A 26 -2.46 7.43 7.38
C PHE A 26 -2.10 5.98 7.69
N VAL A 27 -1.26 5.75 8.70
CA VAL A 27 -0.77 4.41 9.09
C VAL A 27 -1.91 3.51 9.56
N GLU A 28 -2.81 4.00 10.41
CA GLU A 28 -3.93 3.22 10.96
C GLU A 28 -4.91 2.70 9.89
N ARG A 29 -4.87 3.25 8.67
CA ARG A 29 -5.80 2.91 7.59
C ARG A 29 -5.17 2.08 6.48
N LEU A 30 -3.88 1.74 6.59
CA LEU A 30 -3.19 0.94 5.57
C LEU A 30 -3.87 -0.42 5.39
N ASP A 31 -4.24 -1.08 6.47
CA ASP A 31 -4.97 -2.36 6.43
C ASP A 31 -6.35 -2.24 5.79
N GLU A 32 -7.12 -1.20 6.14
CA GLU A 32 -8.44 -0.91 5.58
C GLU A 32 -8.35 -0.73 4.05
N ILE A 33 -7.43 0.12 3.60
CA ILE A 33 -7.24 0.43 2.18
C ILE A 33 -6.71 -0.79 1.41
N ASN A 34 -5.78 -1.55 2.00
CA ASN A 34 -5.27 -2.79 1.40
C ASN A 34 -6.39 -3.83 1.25
N ALA A 35 -7.26 -4.00 2.25
CA ALA A 35 -8.39 -4.92 2.17
C ALA A 35 -9.40 -4.52 1.10
N ILE A 36 -9.67 -3.22 0.93
CA ILE A 36 -10.51 -2.72 -0.15
C ILE A 36 -9.88 -3.09 -1.50
N ALA A 37 -8.58 -2.84 -1.69
CA ALA A 37 -7.87 -3.17 -2.91
C ALA A 37 -7.88 -4.68 -3.21
N ASP A 38 -7.59 -5.51 -2.21
CA ASP A 38 -7.57 -6.98 -2.33
C ASP A 38 -8.95 -7.54 -2.72
N SER A 39 -10.04 -6.84 -2.38
CA SER A 39 -11.42 -7.21 -2.77
C SER A 39 -11.86 -6.65 -4.13
N PHE A 40 -11.09 -5.75 -4.73
CA PHE A 40 -11.53 -4.98 -5.90
C PHE A 40 -11.41 -5.77 -7.21
N PRO A 41 -12.46 -5.87 -8.04
CA PRO A 41 -12.39 -6.57 -9.32
C PRO A 41 -11.31 -6.01 -10.25
N GLY A 42 -10.38 -6.88 -10.66
CA GLY A 42 -9.28 -6.51 -11.56
C GLY A 42 -8.02 -5.99 -10.86
N PHE A 43 -8.04 -5.82 -9.53
CA PHE A 43 -6.83 -5.60 -8.74
C PHE A 43 -6.21 -6.97 -8.42
N VAL A 44 -5.13 -7.31 -9.12
CA VAL A 44 -4.55 -8.67 -9.09
C VAL A 44 -3.25 -8.75 -8.29
N TRP A 45 -2.69 -7.62 -7.88
CA TRP A 45 -1.40 -7.57 -7.21
C TRP A 45 -1.16 -6.25 -6.47
N ARG A 46 -0.50 -6.34 -5.32
CA ARG A 46 0.18 -5.23 -4.63
C ARG A 46 1.50 -5.71 -4.05
N LEU A 47 2.42 -4.78 -3.77
CA LEU A 47 3.63 -5.09 -3.03
C LEU A 47 3.26 -5.51 -1.59
N GLN A 48 3.81 -6.63 -1.16
CA GLN A 48 3.75 -7.15 0.20
C GLN A 48 5.21 -7.47 0.58
N SER A 49 5.70 -7.07 1.75
CA SER A 49 7.01 -7.57 2.20
C SER A 49 6.85 -8.91 2.92
N GLU A 50 7.88 -9.76 2.82
CA GLU A 50 7.94 -11.06 3.50
C GLU A 50 8.04 -10.92 5.04
N ASN A 51 8.39 -9.73 5.55
CA ASN A 51 8.61 -9.46 6.97
C ASN A 51 7.51 -8.59 7.62
N GLY A 52 6.37 -8.40 6.94
CA GLY A 52 5.23 -7.65 7.50
C GLY A 52 5.31 -6.13 7.40
N GLY A 53 6.36 -5.57 6.77
CA GLY A 53 6.38 -4.19 6.31
C GLY A 53 5.56 -4.00 5.02
N ASP A 54 4.84 -2.89 4.90
CA ASP A 54 4.07 -2.54 3.71
C ASP A 54 4.86 -1.54 2.83
N ALA A 55 4.20 -0.91 1.85
CA ALA A 55 4.81 0.08 0.95
C ALA A 55 5.35 1.34 1.67
N THR A 56 5.18 1.44 2.99
CA THR A 56 5.55 2.59 3.83
C THR A 56 6.60 2.26 4.89
N ALA A 57 7.08 1.00 4.92
CA ALA A 57 8.13 0.53 5.81
C ALA A 57 9.53 1.07 5.47
#